data_AF-A0A3B9IGQ0-F1
#
_entry.id   AF-A0A3B9IGQ0-F1
#
_cell.length_a   1.000
_cell.length_b   1.000
_cell.length_c   1.000
_cell.angle_alpha   90.00
_cell.angle_beta   90.00
_cell.angle_gamma   90.00
#
_symmetry.space_group_name_H-M   'P 1'
#
loop_
_entity.id
_entity.type
_entity.pdbx_description
1 polymer ?
#
loop_
_entity_poly.entity_id
_entity_poly.type
_entity_poly.pdbx_seq_one_letter_code
_entity_poly.pdbx_strand_id
1 'polypeptide(L)'
;CTATCPTFLELGDERDSPRGRIYMMKGMLERDEPATADVVRHIDRCLGCFACMTTCPSGVDYMHLSDMARARVAETYRRPLPERLLRGLLARLLP
;
A
#
# COMPACT_ATOMS: atom_id res chain seq x y z
N CYS A 1 -15.12 -5.69 -3.33
CA CYS A 1 -13.72 -5.58 -2.87
C CYS A 1 -13.58 -4.98 -1.46
N THR A 2 -14.30 -3.91 -1.06
CA THR A 2 -14.14 -3.32 0.30
C THR A 2 -14.53 -4.28 1.43
N ALA A 3 -15.69 -4.93 1.33
CA ALA A 3 -16.17 -5.89 2.33
C ALA A 3 -15.32 -7.18 2.44
N THR A 4 -14.38 -7.42 1.51
CA THR A 4 -13.47 -8.57 1.56
C THR A 4 -12.07 -8.23 2.05
N CYS A 5 -11.79 -6.93 2.28
CA CYS A 5 -10.48 -6.50 2.72
C CYS A 5 -10.37 -6.61 4.25
N PRO A 6 -9.49 -7.46 4.79
CA PRO A 6 -9.41 -7.68 6.24
C PRO A 6 -9.00 -6.39 6.97
N THR A 7 -8.10 -5.60 6.41
CA THR A 7 -7.65 -4.35 7.06
C THR A 7 -8.75 -3.31 7.16
N PHE A 8 -9.67 -3.29 6.20
CA PHE A 8 -10.84 -2.41 6.27
C PHE A 8 -11.85 -2.90 7.30
N LEU A 9 -12.09 -4.22 7.36
CA LEU A 9 -13.01 -4.79 8.34
C LEU A 9 -12.55 -4.55 9.78
N GLU A 10 -11.25 -4.64 10.03
CA GLU A 10 -10.68 -4.42 11.37
C GLU A 10 -10.57 -2.94 11.74
N LEU A 11 -10.12 -2.08 10.81
CA LEU A 11 -9.84 -0.67 11.13
C LEU A 11 -11.01 0.28 10.86
N GLY A 12 -11.96 -0.11 10.00
CA GLY A 12 -13.08 0.73 9.57
C GLY A 12 -12.70 1.98 8.76
N ASP A 13 -11.41 2.21 8.48
CA ASP A 13 -10.94 3.37 7.73
C ASP A 13 -11.07 3.12 6.23
N GLU A 14 -11.93 3.89 5.55
CA GLU A 14 -12.13 3.77 4.10
C GLU A 14 -10.83 3.94 3.30
N ARG A 15 -9.83 4.66 3.82
CA ARG A 15 -8.50 4.78 3.19
C ARG A 15 -7.72 3.48 3.21
N ASP A 16 -7.99 2.59 4.16
CA ASP A 16 -7.43 1.23 4.22
C ASP A 16 -8.23 0.21 3.40
N SER A 17 -9.37 0.60 2.83
CA SER A 17 -10.08 -0.21 1.85
C SER A 17 -9.30 -0.32 0.53
N PRO A 18 -9.53 -1.36 -0.29
CA PRO A 18 -8.90 -1.47 -1.60
C PRO A 18 -9.24 -0.28 -2.49
N ARG A 19 -10.48 0.23 -2.41
CA ARG A 19 -10.93 1.41 -3.17
C ARG A 19 -10.19 2.68 -2.73
N GLY A 20 -10.12 2.94 -1.44
CA GLY A 20 -9.41 4.10 -0.89
C GLY A 20 -7.93 4.07 -1.26
N ARG A 21 -7.30 2.90 -1.16
CA ARG A 21 -5.91 2.72 -1.59
C ARG A 21 -5.71 2.94 -3.08
N ILE A 22 -6.58 2.40 -3.95
CA ILE A 22 -6.51 2.66 -5.40
C ILE A 22 -6.56 4.16 -5.66
N TYR A 23 -7.45 4.89 -4.98
CA TYR A 23 -7.55 6.34 -5.15
C TYR A 23 -6.27 7.08 -4.75
N MET A 24 -5.64 6.70 -3.63
CA MET A 24 -4.37 7.26 -3.19
C MET A 24 -3.21 6.91 -4.13
N MET A 25 -3.11 5.65 -4.55
CA MET A 25 -2.10 5.19 -5.51
C MET A 25 -2.24 5.93 -6.83
N LYS A 26 -3.47 6.00 -7.37
CA LYS A 26 -3.79 6.74 -8.60
C LYS A 26 -3.36 8.19 -8.49
N GLY A 27 -3.77 8.90 -7.43
CA GLY A 27 -3.43 10.30 -7.23
C GLY A 27 -1.91 10.54 -7.15
N MET A 28 -1.20 9.68 -6.43
CA MET A 28 0.26 9.75 -6.32
C MET A 28 0.96 9.51 -7.67
N LEU A 29 0.52 8.50 -8.43
CA LEU A 29 1.14 8.11 -9.69
C LEU A 29 0.81 9.08 -10.84
N GLU A 30 -0.44 9.56 -10.94
CA GLU A 30 -0.86 10.46 -12.01
C GLU A 30 -0.27 11.87 -11.88
N ARG A 31 -0.05 12.35 -10.66
CA ARG A 31 0.54 13.68 -10.41
C ARG A 31 2.06 13.66 -10.31
N ASP A 32 2.67 12.48 -10.38
CA ASP A 32 4.09 12.24 -10.12
C ASP A 32 4.57 12.85 -8.78
N GLU A 33 3.68 12.91 -7.78
CA GLU A 33 3.97 13.54 -6.50
C GLU A 33 4.74 12.60 -5.57
N PRO A 34 5.61 13.14 -4.69
CA PRO A 34 6.21 12.37 -3.61
C PRO A 34 5.13 11.77 -2.69
N ALA A 35 5.34 10.53 -2.25
CA ALA A 35 4.40 9.90 -1.33
C ALA A 35 4.38 10.63 0.01
N THR A 36 3.20 11.03 0.47
CA THR A 36 3.03 11.63 1.80
C THR A 36 3.03 10.55 2.88
N ALA A 37 3.31 10.93 4.13
CA ALA A 37 3.26 9.97 5.26
C ALA A 37 1.88 9.30 5.41
N ASP A 38 0.80 9.96 4.99
CA ASP A 38 -0.55 9.39 5.03
C ASP A 38 -0.73 8.29 3.98
N VAL A 39 -0.34 8.58 2.73
CA VAL A 39 -0.36 7.62 1.62
C VAL A 39 0.51 6.40 1.94
N VAL A 40 1.73 6.62 2.44
CA VAL A 40 2.64 5.54 2.83
C VAL A 40 2.02 4.66 3.90
N ARG A 41 1.41 5.25 4.93
CA ARG A 41 0.78 4.48 6.02
C ARG A 41 -0.29 3.54 5.50
N HIS A 42 -1.19 4.04 4.67
CA HIS A 42 -2.29 3.23 4.16
C HIS A 42 -1.82 2.19 3.13
N ILE A 43 -0.84 2.50 2.29
CA ILE A 43 -0.24 1.50 1.38
C ILE A 43 0.47 0.39 2.18
N ASP A 44 1.25 0.75 3.20
CA ASP A 44 2.02 -0.21 4.02
C ASP A 44 1.14 -1.10 4.89
N ARG A 45 -0.06 -0.63 5.28
CA ARG A 45 -1.05 -1.47 5.95
C ARG A 45 -1.62 -2.56 5.07
N CYS A 46 -1.39 -2.54 3.76
CA CYS A 46 -1.83 -3.63 2.88
C CYS A 46 -1.06 -4.92 3.15
N LEU A 47 -1.81 -5.97 3.53
CA LEU A 47 -1.28 -7.29 3.82
C LEU A 47 -0.90 -8.11 2.57
N GLY A 48 -1.25 -7.64 1.36
CA GLY A 48 -0.97 -8.40 0.13
C GLY A 48 -1.75 -9.71 -0.01
N CYS A 49 -2.93 -9.83 0.61
CA CYS A 49 -3.77 -11.03 0.50
C CYS A 49 -4.53 -11.14 -0.83
N PHE A 50 -4.65 -10.04 -1.58
CA PHE A 50 -5.32 -9.93 -2.89
C PHE A 50 -6.78 -10.43 -2.96
N ALA A 51 -7.45 -10.62 -1.82
CA ALA A 51 -8.89 -10.94 -1.75
C ALA A 51 -9.80 -9.85 -2.38
N CYS A 52 -9.27 -8.65 -2.60
CA CYS A 52 -9.95 -7.59 -3.31
C CYS A 52 -10.07 -7.87 -4.82
N MET A 53 -9.12 -8.57 -5.42
CA MET A 53 -9.08 -8.85 -6.86
C MET A 53 -10.09 -9.94 -7.25
N THR A 54 -10.21 -10.99 -6.44
CA THR A 54 -11.15 -12.11 -6.68
C THR A 54 -12.62 -11.67 -6.73
N THR A 55 -12.94 -10.56 -6.08
CA THR A 55 -14.29 -9.99 -6.00
C THR A 55 -14.42 -8.66 -6.74
N CYS A 56 -13.42 -8.26 -7.52
CA CYS A 56 -13.46 -7.00 -8.25
C CYS A 56 -14.26 -7.18 -9.56
N PRO A 57 -15.44 -6.56 -9.72
CA PRO A 57 -16.19 -6.65 -10.98
C PRO A 57 -15.48 -5.94 -12.13
N SER A 58 -14.63 -4.97 -11.82
CA SER A 58 -13.86 -4.18 -12.79
C SER A 58 -12.55 -4.85 -13.23
N GLY A 59 -12.18 -5.99 -12.63
CA GLY A 59 -10.97 -6.72 -13.01
C GLY A 59 -9.66 -5.93 -12.80
N VAL A 60 -9.63 -4.99 -11.86
CA VAL A 60 -8.42 -4.17 -11.61
C VAL A 60 -7.28 -5.06 -11.12
N ASP A 61 -6.14 -4.96 -11.80
CA ASP A 61 -4.90 -5.60 -11.36
C ASP A 61 -4.29 -4.84 -10.18
N TYR A 62 -4.76 -5.19 -8.98
CA TYR A 62 -4.30 -4.58 -7.75
C TYR A 62 -2.85 -4.98 -7.43
N MET A 63 -2.40 -6.17 -7.83
CA MET A 63 -1.02 -6.61 -7.63
C MET A 63 -0.07 -5.64 -8.32
N HIS A 64 -0.24 -5.45 -9.63
CA HIS A 64 0.61 -4.57 -10.42
C HIS A 64 0.54 -3.11 -9.94
N LEU A 65 -0.66 -2.62 -9.63
CA LEU A 65 -0.83 -1.27 -9.10
C LEU A 65 -0.12 -1.08 -7.76
N SER A 66 -0.22 -2.07 -6.87
CA SER A 66 0.40 -2.01 -5.55
C SER A 66 1.93 -2.04 -5.63
N ASP A 67 2.50 -2.79 -6.58
CA ASP A 67 3.95 -2.84 -6.79
C ASP A 67 4.49 -1.50 -7.30
N MET A 68 3.84 -0.91 -8.31
CA MET A 68 4.20 0.43 -8.79
C MET A 68 4.14 1.47 -7.68
N ALA A 69 3.10 1.42 -6.86
CA ALA A 69 2.95 2.34 -5.74
C ALA A 69 4.04 2.16 -4.68
N ARG A 70 4.39 0.91 -4.33
CA ARG A 70 5.45 0.62 -3.36
C ARG A 70 6.84 1.02 -3.87
N ALA A 71 7.10 0.81 -5.16
CA ALA A 71 8.33 1.28 -5.80
C ALA A 71 8.45 2.81 -5.71
N ARG A 72 7.38 3.53 -6.08
CA ARG A 72 7.33 4.99 -5.97
C ARG A 72 7.53 5.49 -4.54
N VAL A 73 6.94 4.82 -3.56
CA VAL A 73 7.15 5.11 -2.13
C VAL A 73 8.61 4.91 -1.75
N ALA A 74 9.26 3.84 -2.19
CA ALA A 74 10.66 3.57 -1.89
C ALA A 74 11.61 4.64 -2.46
N GLU A 75 11.27 5.19 -3.63
CA GLU A 75 12.04 6.25 -4.29
C GLU A 75 11.85 7.63 -3.66
N THR A 76 10.62 7.97 -3.25
CA THR A 76 10.25 9.34 -2.87
C THR A 76 10.16 9.58 -1.37
N TYR A 77 9.91 8.54 -0.59
CA TYR A 77 9.64 8.68 0.84
C TYR A 77 10.84 8.25 1.68
N ARG A 78 11.40 9.21 2.42
CA ARG A 78 12.47 8.94 3.38
C ARG A 78 11.89 8.49 4.72
N ARG A 79 11.89 7.18 4.94
CA ARG A 79 11.48 6.57 6.23
C ARG A 79 12.35 7.05 7.41
N PRO A 80 11.80 7.14 8.64
CA PRO A 80 12.57 7.46 9.84
C PRO A 80 13.75 6.53 10.07
N LEU A 81 14.83 7.05 10.68
CA LEU A 81 16.03 6.28 11.01
C LEU A 81 15.76 4.94 11.73
N PRO A 82 14.93 4.87 12.79
CA PRO A 82 14.71 3.59 13.47
C PRO A 82 14.09 2.54 12.56
N GLU A 83 13.19 2.95 11.66
CA GLU A 83 12.54 2.02 10.73
C GLU A 83 13.53 1.49 9.68
N ARG A 84 14.43 2.35 9.20
CA ARG A 84 15.49 1.96 8.26
C ARG A 84 16.48 0.98 8.89
N LEU A 85 16.87 1.23 10.14
CA LEU A 85 17.77 0.34 10.89
C LEU A 85 17.12 -1.02 11.12
N LEU A 86 15.86 -1.05 11.58
CA LEU A 86 15.13 -2.30 11.81
C LEU A 86 14.99 -3.13 10.52
N ARG A 87 14.53 -2.50 9.42
CA ARG A 87 14.41 -3.19 8.12
C ARG A 87 15.75 -3.68 7.61
N GLY A 88 16.81 -2.89 7.76
CA GLY A 88 18.17 -3.28 7.36
C GLY A 88 18.73 -4.46 8.17
N LEU A 89 18.44 -4.50 9.47
CA LEU A 89 18.79 -5.63 10.33
C LEU A 89 18.00 -6.89 9.94
N LEU A 90 16.68 -6.76 9.77
CA LEU A 90 15.81 -7.88 9.35
C LEU A 90 16.24 -8.46 8.00
N ALA A 91 16.52 -7.61 7.01
CA ALA A 91 17.00 -8.05 5.70
C ALA A 91 18.38 -8.73 5.74
N ARG A 92 19.15 -8.56 6.81
CA ARG A 92 20.44 -9.24 7.02
C ARG A 92 20.30 -10.58 7.74
N LEU A 93 19.22 -10.77 8.51
CA LEU A 93 18.99 -11.93 9.37
C LEU A 93 18.01 -12.94 8.77
N LEU A 94 16.99 -12.46 8.04
CA LEU A 94 16.02 -13.31 7.35
C LEU A 94 16.61 -13.70 5.97
N PRO A 95 16.63 -15.00 5.62
CA PRO A 95 17.16 -15.49 4.35
C PRO A 95 16.31 -15.09 3.15
#